data_AF-A0A7V9MUZ5-F1
#
_entry.id   AF-A0A7V9MUZ5-F1
#
_cell.length_a   1.000
_cell.length_b   1.000
_cell.length_c   1.000
_cell.angle_alpha   90.00
_cell.angle_beta   90.00
_cell.angle_gamma   90.00
#
_symmetry.space_group_name_H-M   'P 1'
#
loop_
_entity.id
_entity.type
_entity.pdbx_description
1 polymer ?
#
loop_
_entity_poly.entity_id
_entity_poly.type
_entity_poly.pdbx_seq_one_letter_code
_entity_poly.pdbx_strand_id
1 'polypeptide(L)'
;MGDPAEEERILGIARLEDRKTVAYCLRRGWWSVNFPVVALIGAAFGLPLLILPPQTPIAHSLGSHDPGPLWGMMAFPALLLLVIALISPAWLWWSVATPKWRIWALQNVDDWRNLEQAAILAKLIWPRGSVFNLTEIKSSAQKELEYKLIEYRDQNG
;
A
#
# COMPACT_ATOMS: atom_id res chain seq x y z
N MET A 1 -32.29 -18.76 -9.30
CA MET A 1 -31.81 -17.83 -8.26
C MET A 1 -31.42 -18.68 -7.07
N GLY A 2 -30.13 -18.75 -6.75
CA GLY A 2 -29.66 -19.42 -5.54
C GLY A 2 -30.13 -18.64 -4.30
N ASP A 3 -30.14 -19.30 -3.16
CA ASP A 3 -30.39 -18.64 -1.86
C ASP A 3 -29.28 -17.60 -1.60
N PRO A 4 -29.60 -16.29 -1.47
CA PRO A 4 -28.61 -15.25 -1.21
C PRO A 4 -27.78 -15.52 0.05
N ALA A 5 -28.36 -16.17 1.06
CA ALA A 5 -27.65 -16.50 2.29
C ALA A 5 -26.57 -17.58 2.08
N GLU A 6 -26.80 -18.52 1.16
CA GLU A 6 -25.81 -19.53 0.80
C GLU A 6 -24.68 -18.93 -0.04
N GLU A 7 -25.01 -18.00 -0.94
CA GLU A 7 -24.00 -17.27 -1.72
C GLU A 7 -23.11 -16.40 -0.82
N GLU A 8 -23.69 -15.64 0.13
CA GLU A 8 -22.92 -14.89 1.13
C GLU A 8 -22.00 -15.80 1.93
N ARG A 9 -22.48 -17.00 2.32
CA ARG A 9 -21.68 -17.99 3.05
C ARG A 9 -20.49 -18.50 2.23
N ILE A 10 -20.71 -18.83 0.94
CA ILE A 10 -19.66 -19.30 0.03
C ILE A 10 -18.60 -18.21 -0.18
N LEU A 11 -19.02 -16.95 -0.30
CA LEU A 11 -18.13 -15.80 -0.49
C LEU A 11 -17.46 -15.34 0.81
N GLY A 12 -17.88 -15.87 1.97
CA GLY A 12 -17.38 -15.46 3.29
C GLY A 12 -17.78 -14.05 3.67
N ILE A 13 -18.92 -13.56 3.17
CA ILE A 13 -19.47 -12.26 3.51
C ILE A 13 -20.00 -12.30 4.95
N ALA A 14 -19.68 -11.27 5.73
CA ALA A 14 -20.16 -11.12 7.09
C ALA A 14 -21.67 -10.89 7.10
N ARG A 15 -22.35 -11.54 8.05
CA ARG A 15 -23.77 -11.31 8.34
C ARG A 15 -24.03 -9.84 8.60
N LEU A 16 -25.24 -9.38 8.33
CA LEU A 16 -25.64 -7.98 8.42
C LEU A 16 -25.28 -7.37 9.79
N GLU A 17 -25.53 -8.08 10.89
CA GLU A 17 -25.20 -7.63 12.25
C GLU A 17 -23.68 -7.53 12.53
N ASP A 18 -22.87 -8.26 11.77
CA ASP A 18 -21.42 -8.36 11.96
C ASP A 18 -20.64 -7.41 11.03
N ARG A 19 -21.31 -6.77 10.05
CA ARG A 19 -20.68 -5.86 9.08
C ARG A 19 -20.03 -4.65 9.76
N LYS A 20 -18.98 -4.15 9.13
CA LYS A 20 -18.10 -3.09 9.64
C LYS A 20 -18.32 -1.82 8.86
N THR A 21 -18.29 -0.70 9.58
CA THR A 21 -18.39 0.62 8.96
C THR A 21 -17.21 0.90 8.05
N VAL A 22 -17.45 1.73 7.04
CA VAL A 22 -16.42 2.27 6.13
C VAL A 22 -15.21 2.80 6.91
N ALA A 23 -15.43 3.60 7.96
CA ALA A 23 -14.37 4.18 8.77
C ALA A 23 -13.48 3.12 9.45
N TYR A 24 -14.08 2.03 9.95
CA TYR A 24 -13.33 0.93 10.54
C TYR A 24 -12.47 0.21 9.49
N CYS A 25 -13.06 -0.09 8.32
CA CYS A 25 -12.35 -0.75 7.22
C CYS A 25 -11.17 0.09 6.72
N LEU A 26 -11.34 1.40 6.58
CA LEU A 26 -10.27 2.35 6.23
C LEU A 26 -9.18 2.40 7.29
N ARG A 27 -9.55 2.50 8.57
CA ARG A 27 -8.57 2.52 9.67
C ARG A 27 -7.74 1.24 9.68
N ARG A 28 -8.38 0.08 9.51
CA ARG A 28 -7.67 -1.20 9.40
C ARG A 28 -6.72 -1.20 8.20
N GLY A 29 -7.19 -0.73 7.05
CA GLY A 29 -6.37 -0.63 5.84
C GLY A 29 -5.17 0.29 6.02
N TRP A 30 -5.35 1.42 6.67
CA TRP A 30 -4.25 2.31 7.01
C TRP A 30 -3.21 1.60 7.87
N TRP A 31 -3.61 0.87 8.90
CA TRP A 31 -2.68 0.13 9.76
C TRP A 31 -2.01 -1.06 9.09
N SER A 32 -2.71 -1.80 8.23
CA SER A 32 -2.16 -3.01 7.60
C SER A 32 -1.40 -2.74 6.31
N VAL A 33 -1.70 -1.64 5.61
CA VAL A 33 -1.13 -1.30 4.30
C VAL A 33 -0.28 -0.03 4.39
N ASN A 34 -0.90 1.13 4.70
CA ASN A 34 -0.22 2.41 4.57
C ASN A 34 0.85 2.63 5.64
N PHE A 35 0.60 2.26 6.89
CA PHE A 35 1.55 2.47 7.99
C PHE A 35 2.88 1.75 7.75
N PRO A 36 2.92 0.44 7.40
CA PRO A 36 4.17 -0.22 7.03
C PRO A 36 4.87 0.44 5.84
N VAL A 37 4.12 0.84 4.80
CA VAL A 37 4.68 1.52 3.62
C VAL A 37 5.32 2.86 4.02
N VAL A 38 4.61 3.67 4.79
CA VAL A 38 5.11 4.97 5.28
C VAL A 38 6.31 4.78 6.21
N ALA A 39 6.32 3.76 7.05
CA ALA A 39 7.46 3.45 7.92
C ALA A 39 8.70 3.06 7.10
N LEU A 40 8.53 2.21 6.08
CA LEU A 40 9.61 1.79 5.19
C LEU A 40 10.15 2.96 4.35
N ILE A 41 9.26 3.78 3.78
CA ILE A 41 9.64 4.99 3.04
C ILE A 41 10.28 6.02 3.98
N GLY A 42 9.74 6.22 5.18
CA GLY A 42 10.30 7.12 6.19
C GLY A 42 11.71 6.70 6.59
N ALA A 43 11.96 5.41 6.77
CA ALA A 43 13.31 4.88 6.98
C ALA A 43 14.20 5.10 5.74
N ALA A 44 13.64 4.95 4.53
CA ALA A 44 14.35 5.17 3.27
C ALA A 44 14.95 6.57 3.13
N PHE A 45 14.20 7.59 3.56
CA PHE A 45 14.63 8.98 3.45
C PHE A 45 15.25 9.53 4.74
N GLY A 46 14.84 9.04 5.91
CA GLY A 46 15.36 9.47 7.21
C GLY A 46 16.75 8.93 7.52
N LEU A 47 17.03 7.67 7.18
CA LEU A 47 18.32 7.05 7.49
C LEU A 47 19.50 7.69 6.72
N PRO A 48 19.38 8.01 5.41
CA PRO A 48 20.43 8.75 4.71
C PRO A 48 20.69 10.13 5.31
N LEU A 49 19.66 10.85 5.78
CA LEU A 49 19.83 12.15 6.45
C LEU A 49 20.58 12.04 7.78
N LEU A 50 20.54 10.88 8.44
CA LEU A 50 21.27 10.61 9.68
C LEU A 50 22.71 10.13 9.44
N ILE A 51 22.93 9.32 8.40
CA ILE A 51 24.23 8.71 8.10
C ILE A 51 25.11 9.62 7.25
N LEU A 52 24.52 10.35 6.31
CA LEU A 52 25.28 11.32 5.53
C LEU A 52 25.50 12.55 6.41
N PRO A 53 26.75 12.96 6.68
CA PRO A 53 27.00 14.22 7.36
C PRO A 53 26.28 15.33 6.58
N PRO A 54 25.84 16.42 7.23
CA PRO A 54 25.28 17.54 6.52
C PRO A 54 26.33 17.99 5.52
N GLN A 55 26.13 17.69 4.24
CA GLN A 55 26.91 18.20 3.10
C GLN A 55 26.54 19.69 2.91
N THR A 56 26.47 20.39 4.03
CA THR A 56 26.20 21.80 4.14
C THR A 56 27.50 22.52 3.79
N PRO A 57 27.41 23.72 3.20
CA PRO A 57 28.57 24.59 3.00
C PRO A 57 29.34 24.93 4.30
N ILE A 58 28.88 24.46 5.47
CA ILE A 58 29.56 24.57 6.77
C ILE A 58 30.72 23.55 6.91
N ALA A 59 30.72 22.43 6.18
CA ALA A 59 31.88 21.52 6.18
C ALA A 59 33.09 22.14 5.46
N HIS A 60 32.84 22.96 4.42
CA HIS A 60 33.89 23.72 3.73
C HIS A 60 34.55 24.79 4.60
N SER A 61 33.90 25.27 5.67
CA SER A 61 34.51 26.24 6.59
C SER A 61 35.42 25.59 7.65
N LEU A 62 35.48 24.26 7.73
CA LEU A 62 36.28 23.51 8.71
C LEU A 62 37.57 22.88 8.13
N GLY A 63 37.94 23.19 6.88
CA GLY A 63 39.27 22.89 6.34
C GLY A 63 39.52 21.44 5.90
N SER A 64 38.47 20.62 5.72
CA SER A 64 38.62 19.29 5.11
C SER A 64 38.88 19.42 3.60
N HIS A 65 39.87 18.68 3.08
CA HIS A 65 40.22 18.62 1.66
C HIS A 65 38.99 18.54 0.76
N ASP A 66 38.96 19.36 -0.30
CA ASP A 66 37.92 19.33 -1.32
C ASP A 66 37.71 17.89 -1.78
N PRO A 67 36.52 17.29 -1.55
CA PRO A 67 36.21 16.00 -2.12
C PRO A 67 36.18 16.20 -3.64
N GLY A 68 37.22 15.75 -4.32
CA GLY A 68 37.35 15.92 -5.76
C GLY A 68 36.14 15.38 -6.53
N PRO A 69 36.00 15.72 -7.82
CA PRO A 69 34.80 15.41 -8.63
C PRO A 69 34.38 13.93 -8.64
N LEU A 70 35.31 13.01 -8.33
CA LEU A 70 35.05 11.58 -8.17
C LEU A 70 34.08 11.24 -7.03
N TRP A 71 34.01 12.06 -5.97
CA TRP A 71 33.14 11.82 -4.81
C TRP A 71 31.67 11.97 -5.17
N GLY A 72 31.31 13.01 -5.93
CA GLY A 72 29.96 13.21 -6.46
C GLY A 72 29.54 12.11 -7.44
N MET A 73 30.48 11.58 -8.23
CA MET A 73 30.25 10.47 -9.16
C MET A 73 29.93 9.15 -8.45
N MET A 74 30.42 8.93 -7.22
CA MET A 74 30.15 7.70 -6.45
C MET A 74 29.02 7.86 -5.44
N ALA A 75 28.88 9.03 -4.81
CA ALA A 75 27.87 9.28 -3.78
C ALA A 75 26.44 9.30 -4.34
N PHE A 76 26.24 9.85 -5.54
CA PHE A 76 24.91 9.92 -6.16
C PHE A 76 24.36 8.53 -6.56
N PRO A 77 25.11 7.67 -7.28
CA PRO A 77 24.66 6.30 -7.54
C PRO A 77 24.46 5.48 -6.27
N ALA A 78 25.33 5.64 -5.26
CA ALA A 78 25.17 4.94 -3.98
C ALA A 78 23.88 5.34 -3.25
N LEU A 79 23.56 6.64 -3.21
CA LEU A 79 22.32 7.15 -2.64
C LEU A 79 21.10 6.66 -3.44
N LEU A 80 21.18 6.66 -4.77
CA LEU A 80 20.10 6.15 -5.63
C LEU A 80 19.85 4.66 -5.37
N LEU A 81 20.90 3.85 -5.32
CA LEU A 81 20.81 2.42 -5.01
C LEU A 81 20.22 2.18 -3.61
N LEU A 82 20.61 2.99 -2.62
CA LEU A 82 20.08 2.93 -1.27
C LEU A 82 18.58 3.24 -1.23
N VAL A 83 18.14 4.30 -1.92
CA VAL A 83 16.72 4.67 -2.02
C VAL A 83 15.92 3.56 -2.72
N ILE A 84 16.42 3.01 -3.83
CA ILE A 84 15.77 1.90 -4.54
C ILE A 84 15.67 0.67 -3.63
N ALA A 85 16.74 0.32 -2.92
CA ALA A 85 16.77 -0.82 -2.00
C ALA A 85 15.76 -0.67 -0.85
N LEU A 86 15.46 0.55 -0.42
CA LEU A 86 14.54 0.84 0.69
C LEU A 86 13.08 1.03 0.23
N ILE A 87 12.85 1.51 -1.00
CA ILE A 87 11.50 1.60 -1.59
C ILE A 87 10.98 0.23 -2.05
N SER A 88 11.85 -0.66 -2.53
CA SER A 88 11.44 -1.98 -3.06
C SER A 88 10.65 -2.83 -2.05
N PRO A 89 11.05 -2.94 -0.77
CA PRO A 89 10.25 -3.63 0.25
C PRO A 89 8.90 -2.96 0.51
N ALA A 90 8.83 -1.62 0.47
CA ALA A 90 7.58 -0.89 0.66
C ALA A 90 6.59 -1.20 -0.47
N TRP A 91 7.07 -1.20 -1.71
CA TRP A 91 6.28 -1.56 -2.89
C TRP A 91 5.82 -3.02 -2.82
N LEU A 92 6.72 -3.93 -2.49
CA LEU A 92 6.40 -5.36 -2.35
C LEU A 92 5.36 -5.62 -1.26
N TRP A 93 5.48 -4.95 -0.11
CA TRP A 93 4.49 -5.03 0.97
C TRP A 93 3.12 -4.56 0.47
N TRP A 94 3.06 -3.37 -0.14
CA TRP A 94 1.82 -2.83 -0.69
C TRP A 94 1.17 -3.78 -1.71
N SER A 95 1.96 -4.35 -2.63
CA SER A 95 1.49 -5.28 -3.66
C SER A 95 0.81 -6.54 -3.09
N VAL A 96 1.17 -6.98 -1.89
CA VAL A 96 0.58 -8.16 -1.23
C VAL A 96 -0.49 -7.80 -0.21
N ALA A 97 -0.27 -6.73 0.57
CA ALA A 97 -1.16 -6.32 1.64
C ALA A 97 -2.46 -5.72 1.10
N THR A 98 -2.40 -4.97 0.00
CA THR A 98 -3.57 -4.30 -0.60
C THR A 98 -4.64 -5.30 -1.06
N PRO A 99 -4.32 -6.35 -1.84
CA PRO A 99 -5.31 -7.38 -2.20
C PRO A 99 -5.93 -8.10 -1.01
N LYS A 100 -5.10 -8.44 0.00
CA LYS A 100 -5.58 -9.12 1.21
C LYS A 100 -6.55 -8.25 2.00
N TRP A 101 -6.21 -6.96 2.16
CA TRP A 101 -7.10 -6.00 2.79
C TRP A 101 -8.40 -5.83 1.99
N ARG A 102 -8.32 -5.72 0.65
CA ARG A 102 -9.49 -5.50 -0.20
C ARG A 102 -10.48 -6.66 -0.14
N ILE A 103 -10.01 -7.91 -0.23
CA ILE A 103 -10.87 -9.10 -0.09
C ILE A 103 -11.53 -9.12 1.29
N TRP A 104 -10.75 -8.89 2.35
CA TRP A 104 -11.30 -8.81 3.71
C TRP A 104 -12.35 -7.70 3.82
N ALA A 105 -12.09 -6.53 3.23
CA ALA A 105 -12.99 -5.39 3.27
C ALA A 105 -14.30 -5.67 2.52
N LEU A 106 -14.22 -6.25 1.32
CA LEU A 106 -15.38 -6.68 0.52
C LEU A 106 -16.29 -7.64 1.29
N GLN A 107 -15.69 -8.54 2.07
CA GLN A 107 -16.45 -9.48 2.90
C GLN A 107 -17.13 -8.80 4.09
N ASN A 108 -16.52 -7.75 4.65
CA ASN A 108 -16.92 -7.23 5.97
C ASN A 108 -17.65 -5.89 5.92
N VAL A 109 -17.53 -5.10 4.86
CA VAL A 109 -18.07 -3.73 4.85
C VAL A 109 -19.59 -3.70 4.72
N ASP A 110 -20.20 -2.71 5.36
CA ASP A 110 -21.61 -2.37 5.22
C ASP A 110 -21.93 -1.68 3.89
N ASP A 111 -21.14 -0.68 3.49
CA ASP A 111 -21.25 0.08 2.24
C ASP A 111 -19.97 -0.01 1.41
N TRP A 112 -19.98 -0.87 0.40
CA TRP A 112 -18.81 -1.12 -0.46
C TRP A 112 -18.46 0.08 -1.35
N ARG A 113 -19.44 0.78 -1.92
CA ARG A 113 -19.20 1.88 -2.87
C ARG A 113 -18.56 3.07 -2.19
N ASN A 114 -19.06 3.44 -1.00
CA ASN A 114 -18.47 4.50 -0.21
C ASN A 114 -17.05 4.11 0.27
N LEU A 115 -16.84 2.86 0.67
CA LEU A 115 -15.50 2.40 1.04
C LEU A 115 -14.52 2.48 -0.12
N GLU A 116 -14.89 2.05 -1.33
CA GLU A 116 -14.02 2.13 -2.50
C GLU A 116 -13.61 3.58 -2.79
N GLN A 117 -14.57 4.50 -2.83
CA GLN A 117 -14.31 5.93 -3.05
C GLN A 117 -13.40 6.51 -1.95
N ALA A 118 -13.71 6.23 -0.69
CA ALA A 118 -12.93 6.72 0.43
C ALA A 118 -11.52 6.13 0.48
N ALA A 119 -11.34 4.86 0.09
CA ALA A 119 -10.03 4.22 0.03
C ALA A 119 -9.15 4.79 -1.09
N ILE A 120 -9.75 5.15 -2.23
CA ILE A 120 -9.05 5.86 -3.32
C ILE A 120 -8.62 7.26 -2.85
N LEU A 121 -9.51 8.01 -2.20
CA LEU A 121 -9.20 9.34 -1.66
C LEU A 121 -8.10 9.28 -0.59
N ALA A 122 -8.14 8.26 0.27
CA ALA A 122 -7.13 8.01 1.30
C ALA A 122 -5.81 7.42 0.75
N LYS A 123 -5.67 7.27 -0.57
CA LYS A 123 -4.49 6.68 -1.25
C LYS A 123 -4.14 5.28 -0.76
N LEU A 124 -5.14 4.55 -0.26
CA LEU A 124 -4.98 3.16 0.19
C LEU A 124 -4.96 2.21 -1.01
N ILE A 125 -5.82 2.47 -1.99
CA ILE A 125 -5.91 1.72 -3.25
C ILE A 125 -5.88 2.66 -4.46
N TRP A 126 -5.53 2.10 -5.62
CA TRP A 126 -5.70 2.79 -6.88
C TRP A 126 -7.11 2.61 -7.44
N PRO A 127 -7.59 3.55 -8.27
CA PRO A 127 -8.84 3.35 -9.02
C PRO A 127 -8.81 2.10 -9.88
N ARG A 128 -9.97 1.46 -10.10
CA ARG A 128 -10.12 0.35 -11.05
C ARG A 128 -9.56 0.76 -12.43
N GLY A 129 -8.87 -0.15 -13.09
CA GLY A 129 -8.23 0.10 -14.40
C GLY A 129 -6.87 0.82 -14.34
N SER A 130 -6.41 1.28 -13.17
CA SER A 130 -5.05 1.79 -13.01
C SER A 130 -3.98 0.75 -13.35
N VAL A 131 -2.90 1.18 -14.02
CA VAL A 131 -1.72 0.33 -14.32
C VAL A 131 -1.07 -0.25 -13.05
N PHE A 132 -1.20 0.44 -11.92
CA PHE A 132 -0.64 -0.04 -10.66
C PHE A 132 -1.39 -1.25 -10.10
N ASN A 133 -2.65 -1.46 -10.48
CA ASN A 133 -3.37 -2.69 -10.12
C ASN A 133 -2.70 -3.93 -10.73
N LEU A 134 -1.96 -3.79 -11.84
CA LEU A 134 -1.21 -4.89 -12.45
C LEU A 134 0.00 -5.32 -11.61
N THR A 135 0.47 -4.45 -10.72
CA THR A 135 1.60 -4.75 -9.81
C THR A 135 1.16 -5.41 -8.51
N GLU A 136 -0.14 -5.65 -8.33
CA GLU A 136 -0.66 -6.41 -7.20
C GLU A 136 -0.35 -7.91 -7.36
N ILE A 137 0.08 -8.53 -6.26
CA ILE A 137 0.44 -9.95 -6.23
C ILE A 137 -0.71 -10.72 -5.60
N LYS A 138 -1.39 -11.52 -6.42
CA LYS A 138 -2.56 -12.32 -6.04
C LYS A 138 -2.41 -13.75 -6.53
N SER A 139 -2.77 -14.73 -5.69
CA SER A 139 -2.99 -16.10 -6.16
C SER A 139 -4.22 -16.18 -7.07
N SER A 140 -4.32 -17.22 -7.89
CA SER A 140 -5.50 -17.43 -8.75
C SER A 140 -6.81 -17.47 -7.94
N ALA A 141 -6.78 -18.13 -6.77
CA ALA A 141 -7.92 -18.18 -5.87
C ALA A 141 -8.31 -16.79 -5.31
N GLN A 142 -7.34 -15.94 -4.99
CA GLN A 142 -7.62 -14.57 -4.55
C GLN A 142 -8.25 -13.73 -5.67
N LYS A 143 -7.76 -13.86 -6.91
CA LYS A 143 -8.32 -13.14 -8.06
C LYS A 143 -9.77 -13.54 -8.32
N GLU A 144 -10.05 -14.84 -8.27
CA GLU A 144 -11.41 -15.36 -8.47
C GLU A 144 -12.35 -14.92 -7.34
N LEU A 145 -11.92 -15.02 -6.09
CA LEU A 145 -12.71 -14.59 -4.94
C LEU A 145 -13.03 -13.09 -4.98
N GLU A 146 -12.01 -12.26 -5.26
CA GLU A 146 -12.20 -10.81 -5.38
C GLU A 146 -13.17 -10.46 -6.51
N TYR A 147 -13.06 -11.13 -7.67
CA TYR A 147 -13.99 -10.95 -8.78
C TYR A 147 -15.44 -11.26 -8.36
N LYS A 148 -15.68 -12.43 -7.76
CA LYS A 148 -17.02 -12.83 -7.30
C LYS A 148 -17.59 -11.90 -6.24
N LEU A 149 -16.74 -11.43 -5.31
CA LEU A 149 -17.14 -10.47 -4.28
C LEU A 149 -17.54 -9.13 -4.89
N ILE A 150 -16.78 -8.62 -5.86
CA ILE A 150 -17.10 -7.36 -6.55
C ILE A 150 -18.41 -7.52 -7.34
N GLU A 151 -18.56 -8.60 -8.09
CA GLU A 151 -19.78 -8.89 -8.86
C GLU A 151 -21.01 -8.96 -7.93
N TYR A 152 -20.92 -9.69 -6.82
CA TYR A 152 -21.99 -9.77 -5.83
C TYR A 152 -22.35 -8.40 -5.25
N ARG A 153 -21.35 -7.60 -4.84
CA ARG A 153 -21.56 -6.26 -4.25
C ARG A 153 -22.11 -5.26 -5.26
N ASP A 154 -21.67 -5.33 -6.52
CA ASP A 154 -22.18 -4.45 -7.56
C ASP A 154 -23.68 -4.73 -7.86
N GLN A 155 -24.12 -5.99 -7.70
CA GLN A 155 -25.52 -6.42 -7.84
C GLN A 155 -26.39 -6.14 -6.61
N ASN A 156 -25.85 -6.29 -5.39
CA ASN A 156 -26.64 -6.33 -4.14
C ASN A 156 -26.42 -5.12 -3.19
N GLY A 157 -25.43 -4.26 -3.44
CA GLY A 157 -25.07 -3.10 -2.60
C GLY A 157 -23.97 -3.38 -1.59
#